data_AF-A0A1Y1SFD1-F1
#
_entry.id   AF-A0A1Y1SFD1-F1
#
_cell.length_a   1.000
_cell.length_b   1.000
_cell.length_c   1.000
_cell.angle_alpha   90.00
_cell.angle_beta   90.00
_cell.angle_gamma   90.00
#
_symmetry.space_group_name_H-M   'P 1'
#
loop_
_entity.id
_entity.type
_entity.pdbx_description
1 polymer ?
#
loop_
_entity_poly.entity_id
_entity_poly.type
_entity_poly.pdbx_seq_one_letter_code
_entity_poly.pdbx_strand_id
1 'polypeptide(L)'
;MPAGETLRSWRFRIEDGAVPFTDRLLGPQVHTPAQQCGDMVVHRADGLFAYQLVVVIDDADQGVTDVVRGADLLTSTGRQILLQRTLGAAQPRYMHIPLLTGHDGAKLSKQNGAEEIPWQHRPADCLNQALEFLGLPPQTGSVSQILESATEIWRTTHVAARPAPK
;
A
#
# COMPACT_ATOMS: atom_id res chain seq x y z
N MET A 1 -20.61 14.68 26.34
CA MET A 1 -21.16 15.38 25.16
C MET A 1 -22.52 15.95 25.53
N PRO A 2 -22.82 17.22 25.21
CA PRO A 2 -24.14 17.80 25.45
C PRO A 2 -25.19 17.14 24.55
N ALA A 3 -26.45 17.08 25.01
CA ALA A 3 -27.57 16.52 24.26
C ALA A 3 -27.96 17.44 23.08
N GLY A 4 -27.92 16.92 21.85
CA GLY A 4 -28.47 17.60 20.66
C GLY A 4 -27.55 17.70 19.44
N GLU A 5 -26.26 17.35 19.55
CA GLU A 5 -25.37 17.34 18.39
C GLU A 5 -25.62 16.10 17.52
N THR A 6 -26.05 16.33 16.28
CA THR A 6 -26.08 15.29 15.24
C THR A 6 -24.64 14.86 14.98
N LEU A 7 -24.36 13.55 15.05
CA LEU A 7 -23.04 13.02 14.73
C LEU A 7 -22.72 13.38 13.27
N ARG A 8 -21.73 14.25 13.07
CA ARG A 8 -21.30 14.74 11.76
C ARG A 8 -19.93 14.17 11.44
N SER A 9 -19.77 13.71 10.21
CA SER A 9 -18.45 13.36 9.66
C SER A 9 -17.79 14.59 9.06
N TRP A 10 -16.46 14.64 9.12
CA TRP A 10 -15.68 15.60 8.32
C TRP A 10 -15.26 14.93 7.04
N ARG A 11 -15.41 15.67 5.94
CA ARG A 11 -15.02 15.22 4.61
C ARG A 11 -14.00 16.16 4.02
N PHE A 12 -13.00 15.58 3.38
CA PHE A 12 -12.06 16.30 2.56
C PHE A 12 -12.71 16.57 1.21
N ARG A 13 -12.84 17.86 0.87
CA ARG A 13 -13.39 18.30 -0.42
C ARG A 13 -12.39 17.97 -1.52
N ILE A 14 -12.83 17.21 -2.51
CA ILE A 14 -11.98 16.83 -3.65
C ILE A 14 -12.36 17.66 -4.86
N GLU A 15 -11.42 18.47 -5.33
CA GLU A 15 -11.57 19.21 -6.59
C GLU A 15 -11.44 18.25 -7.79
N ASP A 16 -12.14 18.54 -8.87
CA ASP A 16 -12.03 17.78 -10.12
C ASP A 16 -10.61 17.89 -10.70
N GLY A 17 -10.08 16.75 -11.17
CA GLY A 17 -8.77 16.71 -11.80
C GLY A 17 -8.14 15.33 -11.85
N ALA A 18 -7.23 15.18 -12.80
CA ALA A 18 -6.38 14.00 -12.90
C ALA A 18 -5.22 14.10 -11.89
N VAL A 19 -4.95 12.98 -11.21
CA VAL A 19 -3.84 12.79 -10.29
C VAL A 19 -2.90 11.76 -10.91
N PRO A 20 -1.90 12.20 -11.69
CA PRO A 20 -0.88 11.30 -12.21
C PRO A 20 0.12 10.94 -11.12
N PHE A 21 0.61 9.70 -11.15
CA PHE A 21 1.76 9.25 -10.37
C PHE A 21 2.45 8.08 -11.10
N THR A 22 3.67 7.76 -10.70
CA THR A 22 4.39 6.60 -11.25
C THR A 22 4.47 5.53 -10.18
N ASP A 23 3.88 4.37 -10.46
CA ASP A 23 4.12 3.16 -9.69
C ASP A 23 5.41 2.48 -10.18
N ARG A 24 6.27 2.07 -9.26
CA ARG A 24 7.57 1.46 -9.61
C ARG A 24 7.45 0.06 -10.22
N LEU A 25 6.32 -0.62 -10.06
CA LEU A 25 6.07 -1.93 -10.68
C LEU A 25 5.04 -1.83 -11.81
N LEU A 26 3.95 -1.08 -11.61
CA LEU A 26 2.85 -0.97 -12.58
C LEU A 26 3.04 0.17 -13.60
N GLY A 27 4.08 0.99 -13.46
CA GLY A 27 4.37 2.09 -14.37
C GLY A 27 3.48 3.33 -14.16
N PRO A 28 3.35 4.22 -15.17
CA PRO A 28 2.53 5.43 -15.07
C PRO A 28 1.05 5.13 -14.79
N GLN A 29 0.49 5.82 -13.79
CA GLN A 29 -0.89 5.73 -13.36
C GLN A 29 -1.56 7.11 -13.39
N VAL A 30 -2.86 7.14 -13.67
CA VAL A 30 -3.66 8.38 -13.63
C VAL A 30 -5.00 8.09 -12.98
N HIS A 31 -5.28 8.74 -11.85
CA HIS A 31 -6.55 8.58 -11.13
C HIS A 31 -7.38 9.87 -11.19
N THR A 32 -8.70 9.76 -11.07
CA THR A 32 -9.62 10.91 -10.97
C THR A 32 -10.45 10.81 -9.68
N PRO A 33 -9.87 11.11 -8.50
CA PRO A 33 -10.52 10.82 -7.23
C PRO A 33 -11.91 11.42 -7.05
N ALA A 34 -12.14 12.64 -7.55
CA ALA A 34 -13.46 13.28 -7.50
C ALA A 34 -14.54 12.42 -8.17
N GLN A 35 -14.23 11.85 -9.35
CA GLN A 35 -15.15 10.97 -10.09
C GLN A 35 -15.22 9.56 -9.49
N GLN A 36 -14.12 9.07 -8.93
CA GLN A 36 -14.02 7.71 -8.39
C GLN A 36 -14.73 7.55 -7.05
N CYS A 37 -14.74 8.59 -6.19
CA CYS A 37 -15.31 8.49 -4.85
C CYS A 37 -15.95 9.75 -4.27
N GLY A 38 -15.82 10.92 -4.92
CA GLY A 38 -16.24 12.20 -4.38
C GLY A 38 -15.54 12.56 -3.05
N ASP A 39 -16.15 13.46 -2.29
CA ASP A 39 -15.63 13.96 -1.02
C ASP A 39 -15.46 12.83 0.02
N MET A 40 -14.21 12.54 0.35
CA MET A 40 -13.86 11.42 1.23
C MET A 40 -13.97 11.78 2.70
N VAL A 41 -14.50 10.87 3.52
CA VAL A 41 -14.50 11.01 4.98
C VAL A 41 -13.07 10.98 5.50
N VAL A 42 -12.72 11.93 6.35
CA VAL A 42 -11.43 12.01 7.06
C VAL A 42 -11.57 11.86 8.56
N HIS A 43 -12.72 12.28 9.12
CA HIS A 43 -13.10 12.02 10.50
C HIS A 43 -14.54 11.51 10.52
N ARG A 44 -14.71 10.31 11.05
CA ARG A 44 -16.00 9.62 11.07
C ARG A 44 -16.86 10.15 12.21
N ALA A 45 -18.16 9.99 12.05
CA ALA A 45 -19.15 10.45 13.01
C ALA A 45 -19.05 9.73 14.37
N ASP A 46 -18.46 8.53 14.41
CA ASP A 46 -18.17 7.76 15.63
C ASP A 46 -16.81 8.12 16.27
N GLY A 47 -16.15 9.17 15.81
CA GLY A 47 -14.94 9.73 16.41
C GLY A 47 -13.63 9.16 15.85
N LEU A 48 -13.68 8.14 14.99
CA LEU A 48 -12.48 7.54 14.40
C LEU A 48 -11.99 8.31 13.18
N PHE A 49 -10.68 8.52 13.06
CA PHE A 49 -10.08 9.04 11.83
C PHE A 49 -10.07 7.97 10.72
N ALA A 50 -10.32 8.40 9.49
CA ALA A 50 -10.34 7.50 8.35
C ALA A 50 -8.92 7.14 7.91
N TYR A 51 -8.76 5.90 7.42
CA TYR A 51 -7.48 5.37 6.90
C TYR A 51 -6.76 6.35 5.96
N GLN A 52 -7.50 7.01 5.05
CA GLN A 52 -6.92 7.92 4.06
C GLN A 52 -6.17 9.09 4.69
N LEU A 53 -6.64 9.59 5.84
CA LEU A 53 -5.98 10.69 6.56
C LEU A 53 -4.82 10.17 7.42
N VAL A 54 -5.07 9.15 8.26
CA VAL A 54 -4.08 8.69 9.24
C VAL A 54 -2.80 8.19 8.57
N VAL A 55 -2.91 7.44 7.47
CA VAL A 55 -1.72 6.93 6.77
C VAL A 55 -0.85 8.05 6.22
N VAL A 56 -1.45 9.14 5.73
CA VAL A 56 -0.71 10.29 5.20
C VAL A 56 0.05 11.02 6.31
N ILE A 57 -0.57 11.15 7.49
CA ILE A 57 0.05 11.80 8.64
C ILE A 57 1.18 10.93 9.19
N ASP A 58 0.93 9.64 9.40
CA ASP A 58 1.89 8.71 9.98
C ASP A 58 3.10 8.51 9.04
N ASP A 59 2.88 8.32 7.73
CA ASP A 59 3.98 8.21 6.75
C ASP A 59 4.86 9.47 6.75
N ALA A 60 4.24 10.65 6.87
CA ALA A 60 4.96 11.92 6.90
C ALA A 60 5.77 12.09 8.20
N ASP A 61 5.18 11.78 9.36
CA ASP A 61 5.82 11.85 10.67
C ASP A 61 7.00 10.88 10.78
N GLN A 62 6.84 9.67 10.24
CA GLN A 62 7.88 8.63 10.24
C GLN A 62 8.93 8.82 9.13
N GLY A 63 8.75 9.77 8.22
CA GLY A 63 9.68 10.02 7.11
C GLY A 63 9.71 8.90 6.07
N VAL A 64 8.59 8.23 5.82
CA VAL A 64 8.48 7.16 4.83
C VAL A 64 8.80 7.68 3.43
N THR A 65 9.76 7.04 2.76
CA THR A 65 10.18 7.43 1.40
C THR A 65 9.62 6.52 0.31
N ASP A 66 9.26 5.28 0.67
CA ASP A 66 8.77 4.25 -0.24
C ASP A 66 7.61 3.51 0.42
N VAL A 67 6.47 3.50 -0.26
CA VAL A 67 5.29 2.73 0.13
C VAL A 67 5.20 1.51 -0.78
N VAL A 68 5.52 0.35 -0.23
CA VAL A 68 5.39 -0.96 -0.89
C VAL A 68 4.21 -1.70 -0.26
N ARG A 69 3.12 -1.92 -1.02
CA ARG A 69 1.87 -2.50 -0.50
C ARG A 69 1.10 -3.27 -1.57
N GLY A 70 0.04 -3.98 -1.18
CA GLY A 70 -0.78 -4.75 -2.11
C GLY A 70 -1.54 -3.89 -3.14
N ALA A 71 -1.76 -4.44 -4.33
CA ALA A 71 -2.45 -3.77 -5.43
C ALA A 71 -3.92 -3.42 -5.17
N ASP A 72 -4.55 -3.99 -4.14
CA ASP A 72 -5.88 -3.57 -3.68
C ASP A 72 -5.92 -2.11 -3.21
N LEU A 73 -4.78 -1.58 -2.76
CA LEU A 73 -4.68 -0.20 -2.28
C LEU A 73 -4.29 0.80 -3.38
N LEU A 74 -4.12 0.36 -4.63
CA LEU A 74 -3.72 1.22 -5.74
C LEU A 74 -4.62 2.45 -5.84
N THR A 75 -5.95 2.25 -5.88
CA THR A 75 -6.96 3.32 -5.98
C THR A 75 -6.93 4.32 -4.81
N SER A 76 -6.39 3.94 -3.65
CA SER A 76 -6.21 4.85 -2.52
C SER A 76 -5.09 5.86 -2.76
N THR A 77 -4.10 5.54 -3.60
CA THR A 77 -2.93 6.39 -3.84
C THR A 77 -3.30 7.77 -4.35
N GLY A 78 -4.19 7.87 -5.34
CA GLY A 78 -4.65 9.17 -5.86
C GLY A 78 -5.29 10.06 -4.79
N ARG A 79 -6.07 9.48 -3.88
CA ARG A 79 -6.69 10.19 -2.75
C ARG A 79 -5.64 10.67 -1.74
N GLN A 80 -4.69 9.80 -1.40
CA GLN A 80 -3.62 10.09 -0.45
C GLN A 80 -2.69 11.17 -0.98
N ILE A 81 -2.39 11.18 -2.29
CA ILE A 81 -1.60 12.24 -2.93
C ILE A 81 -2.29 13.61 -2.81
N LEU A 82 -3.61 13.69 -2.94
CA LEU A 82 -4.33 14.96 -2.76
C LEU A 82 -4.26 15.46 -1.31
N LEU A 83 -4.39 14.56 -0.34
CA LEU A 83 -4.19 14.90 1.08
C LEU A 83 -2.75 15.35 1.35
N GLN A 84 -1.76 14.63 0.84
CA GLN A 84 -0.34 14.99 0.99
C GLN A 84 -0.07 16.39 0.44
N ARG A 85 -0.55 16.70 -0.77
CA ARG A 85 -0.44 18.04 -1.37
C ARG A 85 -1.08 19.11 -0.50
N THR A 86 -2.27 18.85 0.03
CA THR A 86 -3.01 19.83 0.85
C THR A 86 -2.35 20.07 2.20
N LEU A 87 -1.80 19.03 2.81
CA LEU A 87 -1.13 19.08 4.10
C LEU A 87 0.35 19.50 4.00
N GLY A 88 0.88 19.68 2.78
CA GLY A 88 2.31 19.95 2.57
C GLY A 88 3.22 18.77 2.92
N ALA A 89 2.68 17.55 2.96
CA ALA A 89 3.43 16.34 3.26
C ALA A 89 4.25 15.85 2.06
N ALA A 90 5.30 15.08 2.34
CA ALA A 90 6.09 14.43 1.30
C ALA A 90 5.24 13.40 0.54
N GLN A 91 5.50 13.28 -0.76
CA GLN A 91 4.92 12.23 -1.62
C GLN A 91 5.95 11.10 -1.75
N PRO A 92 5.75 9.94 -1.11
CA PRO A 92 6.68 8.82 -1.21
C PRO A 92 6.63 8.20 -2.62
N ARG A 93 7.61 7.35 -2.91
CA ARG A 93 7.57 6.49 -4.09
C ARG A 93 6.62 5.33 -3.84
N TYR A 94 5.77 5.00 -4.81
CA TYR A 94 4.80 3.91 -4.66
C TYR A 94 5.23 2.67 -5.45
N MET A 95 4.98 1.50 -4.87
CA MET A 95 5.07 0.21 -5.56
C MET A 95 3.94 -0.70 -5.07
N HIS A 96 3.08 -1.11 -5.99
CA HIS A 96 1.95 -1.97 -5.67
C HIS A 96 2.22 -3.42 -6.10
N ILE A 97 2.44 -4.31 -5.13
CA ILE A 97 2.72 -5.74 -5.39
C ILE A 97 1.42 -6.53 -5.66
N PRO A 98 1.47 -7.59 -6.49
CA PRO A 98 0.31 -8.43 -6.78
C PRO A 98 -0.33 -9.03 -5.52
N LEU A 99 -1.62 -9.37 -5.62
CA LEU A 99 -2.34 -10.06 -4.56
C LEU A 99 -2.38 -11.55 -4.84
N LEU A 100 -2.19 -12.35 -3.80
CA LEU A 100 -2.43 -13.78 -3.89
C LEU A 100 -3.93 -14.03 -4.12
N THR A 101 -4.24 -14.73 -5.21
CA THR A 101 -5.59 -15.16 -5.56
C THR A 101 -5.70 -16.68 -5.42
N GLY A 102 -6.88 -17.15 -5.00
CA GLY A 102 -7.21 -18.57 -4.99
C GLY A 102 -7.37 -19.12 -6.40
N HIS A 103 -7.60 -20.42 -6.50
CA HIS A 103 -7.79 -21.12 -7.79
C HIS A 103 -9.01 -20.61 -8.58
N ASP A 104 -9.95 -19.95 -7.92
CA ASP A 104 -11.16 -19.34 -8.47
C ASP A 104 -10.95 -17.86 -8.88
N GLY A 105 -9.73 -17.33 -8.72
CA GLY A 105 -9.41 -15.93 -8.96
C GLY A 105 -9.86 -14.98 -7.85
N ALA A 106 -10.50 -15.47 -6.79
CA ALA A 106 -10.86 -14.64 -5.64
C ALA A 106 -9.62 -14.29 -4.81
N LYS A 107 -9.60 -13.09 -4.21
CA LYS A 107 -8.53 -12.71 -3.28
C LYS A 107 -8.48 -13.72 -2.13
N LEU A 108 -7.30 -14.30 -1.88
CA LEU A 108 -7.09 -15.08 -0.66
C LEU A 108 -7.23 -14.14 0.53
N SER A 109 -8.20 -14.43 1.39
CA SER A 109 -8.43 -13.69 2.61
C SER A 109 -8.77 -14.66 3.73
N LYS A 110 -8.47 -14.26 4.97
CA LYS A 110 -8.87 -15.03 6.16
C LYS A 110 -10.38 -15.27 6.23
N GLN A 111 -11.18 -14.39 5.61
CA GLN A 111 -12.64 -14.53 5.53
C GLN A 111 -13.07 -15.55 4.47
N ASN A 112 -12.24 -15.81 3.45
CA ASN A 112 -12.51 -16.75 2.36
C ASN A 112 -11.89 -18.14 2.62
N GLY A 113 -11.53 -18.46 3.86
CA GLY A 113 -11.00 -19.77 4.22
C GLY A 113 -9.57 -20.03 3.73
N ALA A 114 -8.77 -18.98 3.50
CA ALA A 114 -7.35 -19.16 3.20
C ALA A 114 -6.67 -19.91 4.36
N GLU A 115 -5.95 -20.98 4.04
CA GLU A 115 -5.19 -21.75 5.02
C GLU A 115 -4.16 -20.86 5.72
N GLU A 116 -3.89 -21.16 6.98
CA GLU A 116 -2.83 -20.50 7.71
C GLU A 116 -1.47 -20.79 7.06
N ILE A 117 -0.60 -19.79 7.03
CA ILE A 117 0.77 -19.98 6.55
C ILE A 117 1.46 -20.96 7.52
N PRO A 118 1.95 -22.14 7.06
CA PRO A 118 2.55 -23.16 7.92
C PRO A 118 4.00 -22.78 8.35
N TRP A 119 4.17 -21.54 8.78
CA TRP A 119 5.45 -20.88 9.08
C TRP A 119 6.26 -21.63 10.13
N GLN A 120 5.60 -22.20 11.15
CA GLN A 120 6.28 -22.91 12.23
C GLN A 120 6.97 -24.20 11.76
N HIS A 121 6.48 -24.82 10.68
CA HIS A 121 6.96 -26.12 10.24
C HIS A 121 7.80 -26.04 8.98
N ARG A 122 7.49 -25.13 8.05
CA ARG A 122 8.17 -25.02 6.74
C ARG A 122 8.45 -23.58 6.32
N PRO A 123 9.21 -22.81 7.13
CA PRO A 123 9.43 -21.38 6.85
C PRO A 123 10.22 -21.13 5.56
N ALA A 124 11.19 -21.99 5.23
CA ALA A 124 11.96 -21.89 3.99
C ALA A 124 11.06 -22.09 2.75
N ASP A 125 10.16 -23.08 2.78
CA ASP A 125 9.21 -23.33 1.69
C ASP A 125 8.23 -22.17 1.54
N CYS A 126 7.71 -21.63 2.66
CA CYS A 126 6.84 -20.46 2.63
C CYS A 126 7.52 -19.24 2.02
N LEU A 127 8.78 -18.98 2.38
CA LEU A 127 9.55 -17.88 1.78
C LEU A 127 9.76 -18.12 0.29
N ASN A 128 10.14 -19.33 -0.12
CA ASN A 128 10.38 -19.62 -1.53
C ASN A 128 9.10 -19.50 -2.38
N GLN A 129 7.94 -19.89 -1.86
CA GLN A 129 6.66 -19.64 -2.52
C GLN A 129 6.36 -18.14 -2.67
N ALA A 130 6.66 -17.34 -1.64
CA ALA A 130 6.50 -15.89 -1.71
C ALA A 130 7.48 -15.25 -2.70
N LEU A 131 8.74 -15.72 -2.76
CA LEU A 131 9.73 -15.26 -3.72
C LEU A 131 9.29 -15.57 -5.15
N GLU A 132 8.86 -16.81 -5.41
CA GLU A 132 8.36 -17.22 -6.72
C GLU A 132 7.15 -16.37 -7.14
N PHE A 133 6.21 -16.13 -6.23
CA PHE A 133 5.06 -15.26 -6.48
C PHE A 133 5.46 -13.81 -6.82
N LEU A 134 6.55 -13.31 -6.21
CA LEU A 134 7.12 -12.00 -6.51
C LEU A 134 8.03 -11.99 -7.75
N GLY A 135 8.13 -13.11 -8.48
CA GLY A 135 9.00 -13.26 -9.65
C GLY A 135 10.49 -13.34 -9.32
N LEU A 136 10.84 -13.70 -8.08
CA LEU A 136 12.21 -13.89 -7.61
C LEU A 136 12.56 -15.38 -7.58
N PRO A 137 13.82 -15.75 -7.88
CA PRO A 137 14.22 -17.16 -7.87
C PRO A 137 14.24 -17.73 -6.44
N PRO A 138 13.93 -19.02 -6.26
CA PRO A 138 14.01 -19.68 -4.96
C PRO A 138 15.44 -19.69 -4.42
N GLN A 139 15.55 -19.60 -3.10
CA GLN A 139 16.81 -19.57 -2.35
C GLN A 139 16.94 -20.82 -1.47
N THR A 140 18.16 -21.09 -1.01
CA THR A 140 18.47 -22.24 -0.16
C THR A 140 19.07 -21.79 1.17
N GLY A 141 19.02 -22.68 2.17
CA GLY A 141 19.60 -22.44 3.50
C GLY A 141 18.58 -22.06 4.55
N SER A 142 19.08 -21.45 5.63
CA SER A 142 18.25 -20.93 6.73
C SER A 142 17.39 -19.74 6.28
N VAL A 143 16.36 -19.41 7.07
CA VAL A 143 15.50 -18.24 6.85
C VAL A 143 16.32 -16.96 6.64
N SER A 144 17.33 -16.72 7.48
CA SER A 144 18.18 -15.54 7.35
C SER A 144 18.96 -15.51 6.03
N GLN A 145 19.53 -16.65 5.62
CA GLN A 145 20.27 -16.77 4.36
C GLN A 145 19.36 -16.57 3.13
N ILE A 146 18.14 -17.11 3.18
CA ILE A 146 17.12 -16.89 2.15
C ILE A 146 16.80 -15.41 2.03
N LEU A 147 16.52 -14.73 3.16
CA LEU A 147 16.18 -13.30 3.18
C LEU A 147 17.34 -12.41 2.73
N GLU A 148 18.57 -12.69 3.15
CA GLU A 148 19.76 -11.95 2.70
C GLU A 148 19.94 -12.06 1.17
N SER A 149 19.88 -13.29 0.65
CA SER A 149 20.06 -13.54 -0.78
C SER A 149 18.94 -12.91 -1.61
N ALA A 150 17.69 -13.06 -1.17
CA ALA A 150 16.53 -12.43 -1.80
C ALA A 150 16.61 -10.90 -1.80
N THR A 151 17.11 -10.31 -0.71
CA THR A 151 17.28 -8.85 -0.59
C THR A 151 18.29 -8.32 -1.61
N GLU A 152 19.38 -9.04 -1.85
CA GLU A 152 20.38 -8.65 -2.85
C GLU A 152 19.80 -8.73 -4.27
N ILE A 153 19.08 -9.80 -4.59
CA ILE A 153 18.40 -9.95 -5.89
C ILE A 153 17.33 -8.86 -6.08
N TRP A 154 16.57 -8.55 -5.02
CA TRP A 154 15.60 -7.46 -5.05
C TRP A 154 16.27 -6.13 -5.37
N ARG A 155 17.41 -5.84 -4.75
CA ARG A 155 18.18 -4.62 -4.98
C ARG A 155 18.56 -4.46 -6.46
N THR A 156 19.05 -5.51 -7.10
CA THR A 156 19.44 -5.44 -8.52
C THR A 156 18.25 -5.36 -9.47
N THR A 157 17.11 -5.94 -9.09
CA THR A 157 15.94 -6.06 -9.97
C THR A 157 15.01 -4.85 -9.88
N HIS A 158 14.81 -4.30 -8.67
CA HIS A 158 13.75 -3.33 -8.40
C HIS A 158 14.25 -1.96 -7.89
N VAL A 159 15.52 -1.80 -7.50
CA VAL A 159 16.07 -0.53 -6.94
C VAL A 159 16.66 0.41 -8.01
N ALA A 160 16.37 0.20 -9.29
CA ALA A 160 16.77 1.14 -10.34
C ALA A 160 15.91 2.42 -10.37
N ALA A 161 16.16 3.33 -9.41
CA ALA A 161 16.03 4.80 -9.50
C ALA A 161 16.40 5.41 -8.13
N ARG A 162 17.70 5.62 -7.86
CA ARG A 162 18.11 6.54 -6.79
C ARG A 162 17.60 7.94 -7.18
N PRO A 163 16.92 8.69 -6.29
CA PRO A 163 16.73 10.11 -6.55
C PRO A 163 18.12 10.77 -6.62
N ALA A 164 18.27 11.77 -7.50
CA ALA A 164 19.45 12.61 -7.50
C ALA A 164 19.64 13.19 -6.08
N PRO A 165 20.87 13.19 -5.53
CA PRO A 165 21.13 13.90 -4.28
C PRO A 165 20.73 15.37 -4.46
N LYS A 166 20.16 15.96 -3.39
CA LYS A 166 19.83 17.38 -3.32
C LYS A 166 21.03 18.26 -3.64
#